data_AF-A0A0D2MLR1-F1
#
_entry.id   AF-A0A0D2MLR1-F1
#
_cell.length_a   1.000
_cell.length_b   1.000
_cell.length_c   1.000
_cell.angle_alpha   90.00
_cell.angle_beta   90.00
_cell.angle_gamma   90.00
#
_symmetry.space_group_name_H-M   'P 1'
#
loop_
_entity.id
_entity.type
_entity.pdbx_description
1 polymer ?
#
loop_
_entity_poly.entity_id
_entity_poly.type
_entity_poly.pdbx_seq_one_letter_code
_entity_poly.pdbx_strand_id
1 'polypeptide(L)'
;MFFFISNAKPLEQLSPIRPHPSIFNLYFFGSLIGQFAAQLAFLIFMYRAALGAMPEEEAQDSESDFKPNLVNSVCYLVEQTVQLSTFAVNYVGHPFNESLRENRGMRMSLTYAGGFLLLLVLEVVPQLNESFGLVPIPSELRANFIAGAVCTVLFCNGWERMLRNLVPARTPPARVFITHKAELQRARAAAGAAKKRE
;
A
#
# COMPACT_ATOMS: atom_id res chain seq x y z
N MET A 1 4.45 2.45 -9.20
CA MET A 1 4.37 2.91 -7.79
C MET A 1 5.69 2.82 -7.06
N PHE A 2 6.38 1.67 -7.05
CA PHE A 2 7.69 1.52 -6.39
C PHE A 2 8.69 2.65 -6.69
N PHE A 3 8.85 3.06 -7.95
CA PHE A 3 9.72 4.18 -8.33
C PHE A 3 9.40 5.50 -7.58
N PHE A 4 8.12 5.81 -7.37
CA PHE A 4 7.69 7.05 -6.69
C PHE A 4 7.82 6.95 -5.17
N ILE A 5 7.84 5.75 -4.62
CA ILE A 5 8.16 5.51 -3.21
C ILE A 5 9.65 5.73 -2.99
N SER A 6 10.50 5.18 -3.86
CA SER A 6 11.96 5.37 -3.77
C SER A 6 12.39 6.83 -3.99
N ASN A 7 11.61 7.61 -4.73
CA ASN A 7 11.85 9.05 -4.95
C ASN A 7 11.10 9.96 -3.97
N ALA A 8 10.49 9.42 -2.91
CA ALA A 8 9.84 10.24 -1.89
C ALA A 8 10.89 11.12 -1.18
N LYS A 9 10.67 12.44 -1.21
CA LYS A 9 11.61 13.39 -0.61
C LYS A 9 11.51 13.33 0.93
N PRO A 10 12.64 13.25 1.64
CA PRO A 10 12.64 13.42 3.09
C PRO A 10 12.29 14.88 3.43
N LEU A 11 11.65 15.09 4.58
CA LEU A 11 11.34 16.43 5.06
C LEU A 11 12.64 17.17 5.45
N GLU A 12 12.70 18.47 5.16
CA GLU A 12 13.87 19.31 5.47
C GLU A 12 14.15 19.43 6.97
N GLN A 13 13.11 19.29 7.80
CA GLN A 13 13.23 19.31 9.26
C GLN A 13 13.21 17.88 9.81
N LEU A 14 14.26 17.52 10.53
CA LEU A 14 14.36 16.26 11.26
C LEU A 14 13.27 16.19 12.33
N SER A 15 12.38 15.20 12.22
CA SER A 15 11.35 15.00 13.22
C SER A 15 11.95 14.60 14.58
N PRO A 16 11.37 15.03 15.71
CA PRO A 16 11.81 14.60 17.03
C PRO A 16 11.51 13.10 17.28
N ILE A 17 10.68 12.47 16.44
CA ILE A 17 10.32 11.05 16.53
C ILE A 17 11.38 10.25 15.76
N ARG A 18 11.80 9.10 16.30
CA ARG A 18 12.68 8.17 15.56
C ARG A 18 11.84 7.12 14.85
N PRO A 19 12.18 6.75 13.60
CA PRO A 19 11.63 5.55 12.99
C PRO A 19 11.92 4.34 13.88
N HIS A 20 11.05 3.33 13.84
CA HIS A 20 11.34 2.10 14.56
C HIS A 20 12.64 1.48 14.05
N PRO A 21 13.54 1.05 14.95
CA PRO A 21 14.89 0.61 14.59
C PRO A 21 14.92 -0.77 13.92
N SER A 22 13.83 -1.54 14.04
CA SER A 22 13.72 -2.88 13.46
C SER A 22 12.32 -3.10 12.92
N ILE A 23 12.26 -3.80 11.79
CA ILE A 23 11.02 -4.34 11.21
C ILE A 23 10.39 -5.42 12.11
N PHE A 24 11.19 -6.08 12.96
CA PHE A 24 10.72 -7.04 13.95
C PHE A 24 10.22 -6.34 15.22
N ASN A 25 9.22 -5.49 15.05
CA ASN A 25 8.44 -4.90 16.14
C ASN A 25 7.03 -5.48 16.09
N LEU A 26 6.42 -5.72 17.26
CA LEU A 26 5.05 -6.20 17.39
C LEU A 26 4.05 -5.38 16.55
N TYR A 27 4.27 -4.07 16.46
CA TYR A 27 3.50 -3.18 15.58
C TYR A 27 3.60 -3.59 14.09
N PHE A 28 4.82 -3.65 13.54
CA PHE A 28 5.04 -3.95 12.13
C PHE A 28 4.57 -5.35 11.77
N PHE A 29 4.89 -6.33 12.63
CA PHE A 29 4.47 -7.71 12.42
C PHE A 29 2.96 -7.88 12.53
N GLY A 30 2.33 -7.27 13.55
CA GLY A 30 0.88 -7.31 13.73
C GLY A 30 0.12 -6.59 12.61
N SER A 31 0.66 -5.49 12.09
CA SER A 31 0.07 -4.80 10.95
C SER A 31 0.16 -5.65 9.68
N LEU A 32 1.35 -6.18 9.39
CA LEU A 32 1.57 -7.02 8.21
C LEU A 32 0.67 -8.26 8.21
N ILE A 33 0.62 -8.98 9.33
CA ILE A 33 -0.21 -10.19 9.45
C ILE A 33 -1.70 -9.86 9.37
N GLY A 34 -2.16 -8.79 10.01
CA GLY A 34 -3.57 -8.40 9.95
C GLY A 34 -4.01 -7.95 8.55
N GLN A 35 -3.18 -7.16 7.87
CA GLN A 35 -3.44 -6.77 6.48
C GLN A 35 -3.43 -8.00 5.55
N PHE A 36 -2.43 -8.89 5.69
CA PHE A 36 -2.34 -10.12 4.91
C PHE A 36 -3.57 -11.01 5.12
N ALA A 37 -4.02 -11.20 6.36
CA ALA A 37 -5.20 -12.01 6.66
C ALA A 37 -6.47 -11.45 6.03
N ALA A 38 -6.68 -10.13 6.09
CA ALA A 38 -7.83 -9.48 5.46
C ALA A 38 -7.82 -9.60 3.94
N GLN A 39 -6.66 -9.39 3.32
CA GLN A 39 -6.48 -9.52 1.86
C GLN A 39 -6.66 -10.97 1.41
N LEU A 40 -6.14 -11.94 2.17
CA LEU A 40 -6.33 -13.37 1.91
C LEU A 40 -7.80 -13.77 2.05
N ALA A 41 -8.50 -13.27 3.07
CA ALA A 41 -9.93 -13.52 3.24
C ALA A 41 -10.74 -12.96 2.05
N PHE A 42 -10.40 -11.76 1.57
CA PHE A 42 -11.00 -11.18 0.37
C PHE A 42 -10.78 -12.05 -0.87
N LEU A 43 -9.55 -12.53 -1.08
CA LEU A 43 -9.24 -13.46 -2.17
C LEU A 43 -10.03 -14.76 -2.07
N ILE A 44 -10.04 -15.40 -0.91
CA ILE A 44 -10.80 -16.65 -0.70
C ILE A 44 -12.30 -16.43 -0.95
N PHE A 45 -12.85 -15.33 -0.45
CA PHE A 45 -14.26 -14.98 -0.66
C PHE A 45 -14.58 -14.84 -2.15
N MET A 46 -13.80 -14.04 -2.88
CA MET A 46 -14.02 -13.80 -4.30
C MET A 46 -13.77 -15.03 -5.15
N TYR A 47 -12.75 -15.83 -4.83
CA TYR A 47 -12.47 -17.10 -5.48
C TYR A 47 -13.66 -18.07 -5.36
N ARG A 48 -14.20 -18.23 -4.15
CA ARG A 48 -15.36 -19.11 -3.91
C ARG A 48 -16.62 -18.58 -4.59
N ALA A 49 -16.83 -17.27 -4.60
CA ALA A 49 -17.95 -16.66 -5.31
C ALA A 49 -17.84 -16.83 -6.83
N ALA A 50 -16.64 -16.72 -7.39
CA ALA A 50 -16.37 -16.97 -8.81
C ALA A 50 -16.59 -18.45 -9.17
N LEU A 51 -16.09 -19.38 -8.35
CA LEU A 51 -16.33 -20.82 -8.53
C LEU A 51 -17.83 -21.16 -8.53
N GLY A 52 -18.61 -20.57 -7.62
CA GLY A 52 -20.05 -20.82 -7.54
C GLY A 52 -20.85 -20.20 -8.68
N ALA A 53 -20.32 -19.18 -9.35
CA ALA A 53 -20.96 -18.51 -10.48
C ALA A 53 -20.54 -19.12 -11.83
N MET A 54 -19.50 -19.96 -11.85
CA MET A 54 -18.91 -20.52 -13.05
C MET A 54 -19.55 -21.89 -13.38
N PRO A 55 -19.90 -22.17 -14.64
CA PRO A 55 -20.35 -23.50 -15.04
C PRO A 55 -19.28 -24.56 -14.77
N GLU A 56 -19.66 -25.74 -14.30
CA GLU A 56 -18.72 -26.86 -14.05
C GLU A 56 -17.93 -27.25 -15.30
N GLU A 57 -18.51 -27.05 -16.49
CA GLU A 57 -17.91 -27.33 -17.79
C GLU A 57 -16.71 -26.44 -18.13
N GLU A 58 -16.66 -25.23 -17.56
CA GLU A 58 -15.55 -24.30 -17.76
C GLU A 58 -14.43 -24.53 -16.72
N ALA A 59 -14.68 -25.35 -15.69
CA ALA A 59 -13.73 -25.60 -14.62
C ALA A 59 -12.48 -26.27 -15.20
N GLN A 60 -11.37 -25.55 -15.15
CA GLN A 60 -10.12 -25.99 -15.73
C GLN A 60 -9.36 -26.91 -14.77
N ASP A 61 -8.84 -28.02 -15.29
CA ASP A 61 -7.93 -28.88 -14.54
C ASP A 61 -6.53 -28.25 -14.42
N SER A 62 -5.82 -28.54 -13.32
CA SER A 62 -4.59 -27.83 -12.94
C SER A 62 -3.44 -28.01 -13.94
N GLU A 63 -3.47 -29.11 -14.70
CA GLU A 63 -2.44 -29.53 -15.66
C GLU A 63 -2.75 -29.13 -17.11
N SER A 64 -3.89 -28.47 -17.38
CA SER A 64 -4.24 -28.08 -18.75
C SER A 64 -3.70 -26.71 -19.15
N ASP A 65 -3.55 -26.47 -20.45
CA ASP A 65 -3.17 -25.17 -21.00
C ASP A 65 -4.09 -24.05 -20.51
N PHE A 66 -3.53 -22.84 -20.33
CA PHE A 66 -4.27 -21.67 -19.86
C PHE A 66 -5.45 -21.34 -20.78
N LYS A 67 -6.65 -21.29 -20.20
CA LYS A 67 -7.84 -20.73 -20.83
C LYS A 67 -8.39 -19.57 -20.00
N PRO A 68 -8.77 -18.44 -20.62
CA PRO A 68 -9.50 -17.39 -19.95
C PRO A 68 -10.76 -17.95 -19.29
N ASN A 69 -10.92 -17.72 -18.00
CA ASN A 69 -12.11 -18.13 -17.26
C ASN A 69 -12.47 -17.11 -16.18
N LEU A 70 -13.66 -17.26 -15.59
CA LEU A 70 -14.18 -16.31 -14.61
C LEU A 70 -13.29 -16.21 -13.37
N VAL A 71 -12.81 -17.35 -12.86
CA VAL A 71 -11.96 -17.43 -11.68
C VAL A 71 -10.63 -16.70 -11.89
N ASN A 72 -9.97 -16.92 -13.03
CA ASN A 72 -8.71 -16.26 -13.40
C ASN A 72 -8.89 -14.75 -13.48
N SER A 73 -9.98 -14.30 -14.11
CA SER A 73 -10.30 -12.89 -14.26
C SER A 73 -10.52 -12.22 -12.90
N VAL A 74 -11.30 -12.85 -12.01
CA VAL A 74 -11.58 -12.34 -10.67
C VAL A 74 -10.32 -12.34 -9.81
N CYS A 75 -9.55 -13.42 -9.79
CA CYS A 75 -8.30 -13.50 -9.03
C CYS A 75 -7.29 -12.45 -9.48
N TYR A 76 -7.15 -12.23 -10.79
CA TYR A 76 -6.31 -11.16 -11.33
C TYR A 76 -6.73 -9.78 -10.82
N LEU A 77 -8.03 -9.46 -10.90
CA LEU A 77 -8.54 -8.17 -10.40
C LEU A 77 -8.37 -8.01 -8.89
N VAL A 78 -8.54 -9.09 -8.12
CA VAL A 78 -8.27 -9.10 -6.68
C VAL A 78 -6.80 -8.82 -6.41
N GLU A 79 -5.89 -9.48 -7.12
CA GLU A 79 -4.45 -9.27 -6.98
C GLU A 79 -4.05 -7.82 -7.26
N GLN A 80 -4.56 -7.24 -8.37
CA GLN A 80 -4.33 -5.83 -8.69
C GLN A 80 -4.87 -4.89 -7.60
N THR A 81 -6.04 -5.21 -7.03
CA THR A 81 -6.63 -4.46 -5.91
C THR A 81 -5.78 -4.53 -4.66
N VAL A 82 -5.32 -5.74 -4.30
CA VAL A 82 -4.47 -5.99 -3.13
C VAL A 82 -3.14 -5.24 -3.27
N GLN A 83 -2.53 -5.28 -4.46
CA GLN A 83 -1.29 -4.55 -4.73
C GLN A 83 -1.49 -3.04 -4.59
N LEU A 84 -2.55 -2.49 -5.19
CA LEU A 84 -2.88 -1.06 -5.07
C LEU A 84 -3.16 -0.65 -3.62
N SER A 85 -3.95 -1.45 -2.90
CA SER A 85 -4.30 -1.24 -1.49
C SER A 85 -3.06 -1.24 -0.60
N THR A 86 -2.15 -2.20 -0.81
CA THR A 86 -0.91 -2.32 -0.03
C THR A 86 -0.06 -1.07 -0.18
N PHE A 87 0.07 -0.53 -1.39
CA PHE A 87 0.76 0.73 -1.61
C PHE A 87 0.07 1.93 -0.98
N ALA A 88 -1.25 1.99 -1.04
CA ALA A 88 -2.02 3.09 -0.48
C ALA A 88 -1.95 3.13 1.06
N VAL A 89 -2.12 1.98 1.71
CA VAL A 89 -2.20 1.85 3.17
C VAL A 89 -0.82 1.94 3.82
N ASN A 90 0.20 1.30 3.23
CA ASN A 90 1.54 1.24 3.81
C ASN A 90 2.43 2.43 3.41
N TYR A 91 1.91 3.42 2.67
CA TYR A 91 2.68 4.62 2.36
C TYR A 91 2.96 5.42 3.65
N VAL A 92 4.24 5.46 4.03
CA VAL A 92 4.71 6.22 5.20
C VAL A 92 4.88 7.69 4.81
N GLY A 93 3.98 8.54 5.29
CA GLY A 93 4.08 10.01 5.19
C GLY A 93 4.72 10.65 6.42
N HIS A 94 4.15 11.78 6.85
CA HIS A 94 4.57 12.47 8.08
C HIS A 94 4.62 11.52 9.27
N PRO A 95 5.65 11.62 10.14
CA PRO A 95 6.60 12.74 10.27
C PRO A 95 7.93 12.56 9.51
N PHE A 96 8.08 11.55 8.66
CA PHE A 96 9.38 11.19 8.05
C PHE A 96 9.50 11.61 6.58
N ASN A 97 8.44 11.42 5.80
CA ASN A 97 8.38 11.77 4.38
C ASN A 97 7.19 12.68 4.11
N GLU A 98 7.19 13.29 2.92
CA GLU A 98 6.00 13.95 2.38
C GLU A 98 4.80 12.98 2.39
N SER A 99 3.65 13.47 2.87
CA SER A 99 2.40 12.72 2.84
C SER A 99 1.97 12.40 1.41
N LEU A 100 1.07 11.42 1.28
CA LEU A 100 0.49 11.04 -0.01
C LEU A 100 -0.15 12.23 -0.75
N ARG A 101 -0.61 13.25 -0.01
CA ARG A 101 -1.21 14.47 -0.59
C ARG A 101 -0.17 15.45 -1.14
N GLU A 102 1.03 15.46 -0.57
CA GLU A 102 2.13 16.33 -0.97
C GLU A 102 2.93 15.71 -2.12
N ASN A 103 3.12 14.39 -2.11
CA ASN A 103 3.79 13.66 -3.18
C ASN A 103 2.88 13.52 -4.42
N ARG A 104 2.99 14.49 -5.34
CA ARG A 104 2.19 14.51 -6.59
C ARG A 104 2.40 13.26 -7.44
N GLY A 105 3.61 12.72 -7.51
CA GLY A 105 3.93 11.53 -8.30
C GLY A 105 3.21 10.29 -7.77
N MET A 106 3.34 10.02 -6.47
CA MET A 106 2.68 8.89 -5.82
C MET A 106 1.15 9.01 -5.94
N ARG A 107 0.58 10.19 -5.65
CA ARG A 107 -0.87 10.44 -5.76
C ARG A 107 -1.39 10.18 -7.18
N MET A 108 -0.74 10.75 -8.19
CA MET A 108 -1.15 10.55 -9.59
C MET A 108 -1.06 9.07 -9.97
N SER A 109 0.01 8.38 -9.58
CA SER A 109 0.15 6.95 -9.86
C SER A 109 -0.94 6.10 -9.20
N LEU A 110 -1.37 6.46 -7.98
CA LEU A 110 -2.45 5.79 -7.29
C LEU A 110 -3.80 6.07 -7.94
N THR A 111 -4.06 7.31 -8.33
CA THR A 111 -5.29 7.70 -9.04
C THR A 111 -5.39 7.03 -10.40
N TYR A 112 -4.32 7.02 -11.21
CA TYR A 112 -4.33 6.39 -12.53
C TYR A 112 -4.49 4.87 -12.43
N ALA A 113 -3.78 4.21 -11.52
CA ALA A 113 -3.92 2.76 -11.34
C ALA A 113 -5.30 2.38 -10.79
N GLY A 114 -5.83 3.14 -9.82
CA GLY A 114 -7.18 2.92 -9.31
C GLY A 114 -8.26 3.18 -10.37
N GLY A 115 -8.12 4.24 -11.17
CA GLY A 115 -9.02 4.53 -12.28
C GLY A 115 -8.96 3.46 -13.37
N PHE A 116 -7.77 2.98 -13.72
CA PHE A 116 -7.58 1.88 -14.67
C PHE A 116 -8.22 0.58 -14.18
N LEU A 117 -8.01 0.23 -12.91
CA LEU A 117 -8.64 -0.94 -12.30
C LEU A 117 -10.17 -0.84 -12.29
N LEU A 118 -10.73 0.33 -11.94
CA LEU A 118 -12.17 0.57 -12.00
C LEU A 118 -12.71 0.46 -13.43
N LEU A 119 -11.95 0.94 -14.42
CA LEU A 119 -12.31 0.82 -15.84
C LEU A 119 -12.43 -0.67 -16.25
N LEU A 120 -11.47 -1.51 -15.83
CA LEU A 120 -11.50 -2.96 -16.08
C LEU A 120 -12.69 -3.63 -15.38
N VAL A 121 -12.89 -3.34 -14.09
CA VAL A 121 -13.97 -3.95 -13.27
C VAL A 121 -15.36 -3.56 -13.78
N LEU A 122 -15.54 -2.31 -14.20
CA LEU A 122 -16.80 -1.82 -14.74
C LEU A 122 -17.02 -2.21 -16.20
N GLU A 123 -16.03 -2.79 -16.87
CA GLU A 123 -16.07 -3.21 -18.28
C GLU A 123 -16.42 -2.05 -19.22
N VAL A 124 -15.95 -0.83 -18.92
CA VAL A 124 -16.26 0.37 -19.70
C VAL A 124 -15.72 0.26 -21.14
N VAL A 125 -14.60 -0.44 -21.32
CA VAL A 125 -13.96 -0.68 -22.61
C VAL A 125 -13.76 -2.19 -22.79
N PRO A 126 -14.73 -2.92 -23.37
CA PRO A 126 -14.67 -4.38 -23.49
C PRO A 126 -13.44 -4.89 -24.26
N GLN A 127 -12.99 -4.16 -25.28
CA GLN A 127 -11.81 -4.54 -26.07
C GLN A 127 -10.53 -4.56 -25.22
N LEU A 128 -10.47 -3.69 -24.20
CA LEU A 128 -9.36 -3.68 -23.27
C LEU A 128 -9.42 -4.92 -22.37
N ASN A 129 -10.60 -5.28 -21.88
CA ASN A 129 -10.79 -6.47 -21.06
C ASN A 129 -10.39 -7.75 -21.82
N GLU A 130 -10.80 -7.89 -23.07
CA GLU A 130 -10.41 -8.99 -23.95
C GLU A 130 -8.89 -9.06 -24.16
N SER A 131 -8.23 -7.91 -24.32
CA SER A 131 -6.76 -7.84 -24.48
C SER A 131 -6.00 -8.35 -23.23
N PHE A 132 -6.62 -8.25 -22.06
CA PHE A 132 -6.09 -8.78 -20.80
C PHE A 132 -6.57 -10.22 -20.52
N GLY A 133 -7.34 -10.83 -21.43
CA GLY A 133 -7.92 -12.16 -21.24
C GLY A 133 -8.98 -12.21 -20.14
N LEU A 134 -9.65 -11.10 -19.86
CA LEU A 134 -10.71 -11.01 -18.86
C LEU A 134 -12.04 -11.46 -19.47
N VAL A 135 -12.68 -12.41 -18.79
CA VAL A 135 -14.03 -12.90 -19.12
C VAL A 135 -15.07 -11.97 -18.49
N PRO A 136 -16.24 -11.74 -19.14
CA PRO A 136 -17.31 -10.91 -18.58
C PRO A 136 -17.73 -11.39 -17.19
N ILE A 137 -17.78 -10.45 -16.24
CA ILE A 137 -18.06 -10.73 -14.83
C ILE A 137 -19.56 -10.46 -14.58
N PRO A 138 -20.31 -11.43 -14.01
CA PRO A 138 -21.70 -11.23 -13.62
C PRO A 138 -21.88 -9.98 -12.74
N SER A 139 -22.97 -9.23 -12.94
CA SER A 139 -23.21 -7.96 -12.26
C SER A 139 -23.21 -8.08 -10.72
N GLU A 140 -23.77 -9.17 -10.19
CA GLU A 140 -23.75 -9.46 -8.75
C GLU A 140 -22.34 -9.68 -8.22
N LEU A 141 -21.52 -10.46 -8.94
CA LEU A 141 -20.13 -10.73 -8.57
C LEU A 141 -19.28 -9.46 -8.62
N ARG A 142 -19.55 -8.60 -9.59
CA ARG A 142 -18.92 -7.27 -9.74
C ARG A 142 -19.27 -6.35 -8.57
N ALA A 143 -20.53 -6.32 -8.14
CA ALA A 143 -20.96 -5.54 -6.98
C ALA A 143 -20.30 -6.07 -5.69
N ASN A 144 -20.26 -7.39 -5.51
CA ASN A 144 -19.57 -8.05 -4.39
C ASN A 144 -18.07 -7.75 -4.39
N PHE A 145 -17.43 -7.74 -5.57
CA PHE A 145 -16.03 -7.36 -5.72
C PHE A 145 -15.78 -5.92 -5.27
N ILE A 146 -16.56 -4.95 -5.76
CA ILE A 146 -16.38 -3.54 -5.42
C ILE A 146 -16.61 -3.33 -3.92
N ALA A 147 -17.68 -3.90 -3.37
CA ALA A 147 -17.98 -3.82 -1.95
C ALA A 147 -16.86 -4.47 -1.10
N GLY A 148 -16.43 -5.67 -1.46
CA GLY A 148 -15.35 -6.40 -0.78
C GLY A 148 -14.01 -5.65 -0.84
N ALA A 149 -13.68 -5.07 -1.99
CA ALA A 149 -12.48 -4.25 -2.17
C ALA A 149 -12.50 -3.02 -1.25
N VAL A 150 -13.61 -2.27 -1.23
CA VAL A 150 -13.77 -1.11 -0.36
C VAL A 150 -13.68 -1.50 1.12
N CYS A 151 -14.40 -2.55 1.53
CA CYS A 151 -14.36 -3.07 2.90
C CYS A 151 -12.95 -3.48 3.33
N THR A 152 -12.22 -4.19 2.46
CA THR A 152 -10.84 -4.63 2.74
C THR A 152 -9.89 -3.45 2.87
N VAL A 153 -9.98 -2.46 1.97
CA VAL A 153 -9.16 -1.24 2.04
C VAL A 153 -9.44 -0.46 3.32
N LEU A 154 -10.72 -0.29 3.70
CA LEU A 154 -11.11 0.40 4.92
C LEU A 154 -10.63 -0.36 6.17
N PHE A 155 -10.77 -1.69 6.18
CA PHE A 155 -10.27 -2.52 7.26
C PHE A 155 -8.76 -2.39 7.41
N CYS A 156 -7.98 -2.58 6.34
CA CYS A 156 -6.53 -2.47 6.39
C CYS A 156 -6.07 -1.08 6.85
N ASN A 157 -6.72 -0.03 6.37
CA ASN A 157 -6.41 1.35 6.78
C ASN A 157 -6.78 1.63 8.25
N GLY A 158 -7.91 1.10 8.72
CA GLY A 158 -8.33 1.19 10.11
C GLY A 158 -7.41 0.41 11.05
N TRP A 159 -7.06 -0.82 10.67
CA TRP A 159 -6.15 -1.71 11.40
C TRP A 159 -4.76 -1.08 11.54
N GLU A 160 -4.19 -0.58 10.45
CA GLU A 160 -2.90 0.10 10.43
C GLU A 160 -2.89 1.34 11.36
N ARG A 161 -3.93 2.18 11.29
CA ARG A 161 -4.05 3.36 12.16
C ARG A 161 -4.26 2.98 13.62
N MET A 162 -5.07 1.97 13.90
CA MET A 162 -5.32 1.47 15.25
C MET A 162 -4.02 0.99 15.88
N LEU A 163 -3.27 0.14 15.20
CA LEU A 163 -1.99 -0.37 15.70
C LEU A 163 -0.95 0.73 15.87
N ARG A 164 -0.91 1.71 14.96
CA ARG A 164 -0.01 2.86 15.06
C ARG A 164 -0.31 3.73 16.29
N ASN A 165 -1.58 3.86 16.65
CA ASN A 165 -2.01 4.60 17.83
C ASN A 165 -1.76 3.83 19.13
N LEU A 166 -1.93 2.50 19.12
CA LEU A 166 -1.69 1.63 20.29
C LEU A 166 -0.20 1.46 20.59
N VAL A 167 0.66 1.51 19.57
CA VAL A 167 2.11 1.34 19.70
C VAL A 167 2.84 2.56 19.10
N PRO A 168 2.83 3.71 19.78
CA PRO A 168 3.46 4.91 19.25
C PRO A 168 4.98 4.76 19.14
N ALA A 169 5.56 5.40 18.12
CA ALA A 169 7.00 5.46 17.94
C ALA A 169 7.68 6.17 19.13
N ARG A 170 8.78 5.59 19.63
CA ARG A 170 9.49 6.13 20.80
C ARG A 170 10.06 7.52 20.48
N THR A 171 9.68 8.51 21.27
CA THR A 171 10.33 9.83 21.29
C THR A 171 11.57 9.77 22.19
N PRO A 172 12.75 10.23 21.74
CA PRO A 172 13.92 10.31 22.59
C PRO A 172 13.72 11.41 23.65
N PRO A 173 14.32 11.25 24.85
CA PRO A 173 14.21 12.23 25.92
C PRO A 173 14.83 13.58 25.51
N ALA A 174 14.15 14.67 25.87
CA ALA A 174 14.51 16.05 25.48
C ALA A 174 15.97 16.44 25.79
N ARG A 175 16.58 15.83 26.81
CA ARG A 175 17.97 16.11 27.23
C ARG A 175 19.01 15.81 26.14
N VAL A 176 18.81 14.79 25.30
CA VAL A 176 19.78 14.39 24.27
C VAL A 176 19.84 15.39 23.11
N PHE A 177 18.73 16.09 22.82
CA PHE A 177 18.70 17.11 21.77
C PHE A 177 19.48 18.37 22.14
N ILE A 178 19.52 18.71 23.43
CA ILE A 178 20.24 19.90 23.93
C ILE A 178 21.75 19.71 23.78
N THR A 179 22.26 18.53 24.16
CA THR A 179 23.67 18.18 24.00
C THR A 179 24.09 18.20 22.54
N HIS A 180 23.30 17.58 21.64
CA HIS A 180 23.66 17.52 20.23
C HIS A 180 23.62 18.89 19.53
N LYS A 181 22.66 19.77 19.89
CA LYS A 181 22.64 21.16 19.40
C LYS A 181 23.85 21.96 19.86
N ALA A 182 24.21 21.84 21.14
CA ALA A 182 25.38 22.51 21.69
C ALA A 182 26.69 22.03 21.02
N GLU A 183 26.82 20.72 20.78
CA GLU A 183 27.94 20.14 20.05
C GLU A 183 27.99 20.59 18.59
N LEU A 184 26.85 20.63 17.90
CA LEU A 184 26.76 21.09 16.51
C LEU A 184 27.12 22.58 16.37
N GLN A 185 26.70 23.40 17.34
CA GLN A 185 27.06 24.82 17.40
C GLN A 185 28.56 25.00 17.66
N ARG A 186 29.16 24.19 18.55
CA ARG A 186 30.61 24.18 18.79
C ARG A 186 31.40 23.78 17.54
N ALA A 187 30.96 22.73 16.83
CA ALA A 187 31.60 22.30 15.59
C ALA A 187 31.51 23.37 14.48
N ARG A 188 30.34 24.02 14.34
CA ARG A 188 30.16 25.15 13.40
C ARG A 188 31.03 26.36 13.75
N ALA A 189 31.14 26.69 15.04
CA ALA A 189 32.00 27.78 15.50
C ALA A 189 33.49 27.48 15.26
N ALA A 190 33.93 26.23 15.50
CA ALA A 190 35.29 25.79 15.23
C ALA A 190 35.63 25.83 13.72
N ALA A 191 34.71 25.37 12.87
CA ALA A 191 34.87 25.44 11.41
C ALA A 191 34.93 26.89 10.88
N GLY A 192 34.10 27.78 11.43
CA GLY A 192 34.13 29.21 11.10
C GLY A 192 35.40 29.92 11.56
N ALA A 193 35.97 29.52 12.70
CA ALA A 193 37.24 30.05 13.19
C ALA A 193 38.45 29.55 12.37
N ALA A 194 38.43 28.30 11.90
CA ALA A 194 39.46 27.76 11.01
C ALA A 194 39.47 28.51 9.66
N LYS A 195 38.30 28.81 9.10
CA LYS A 195 38.16 29.55 7.83
C LYS A 195 38.54 31.03 7.90
N LYS A 196 38.71 31.59 9.11
CA LYS A 196 39.20 32.96 9.34
C LYS A 196 40.71 33.03 9.57
N ARG A 197 41.38 31.87 9.67
CA ARG A 197 42.83 31.76 9.90
C ARG A 197 43.62 31.38 8.64
N GLU A 198 42.94 31.04 7.55
CA GLU A 198 43.46 31.06 6.17
C GLU A 198 43.21 32.43 5.54
#